data_AF-A0A7K0G1C3-F1
#
_entry.id   AF-A0A7K0G1C3-F1
#
_cell.length_a   1.000
_cell.length_b   1.000
_cell.length_c   1.000
_cell.angle_alpha   90.00
_cell.angle_beta   90.00
_cell.angle_gamma   90.00
#
_symmetry.space_group_name_H-M   'P 1'
#
loop_
_entity.id
_entity.type
_entity.pdbx_description
1 polymer ?
#
loop_
_entity_poly.entity_id
_entity_poly.type
_entity_poly.pdbx_seq_one_letter_code
_entity_poly.pdbx_strand_id
1 'polypeptide(L)'
;MFEHYQNQVLLAYKYKLANNQLPHLNAISPALLRQECINTFKVRYNPEKDDVALRTFFGPDERNRGYLRVIDEHPRNKFRALSIFFQGGITKPDQKNLELLAWLIDFEGRPYQRRDAYDISTPIDKTDVEGNPLTTAELSPAEVKIGSNEDAAQGTEDPAKEEDLEPEINPTAARTIATLITKTKTAASTGWWHIPKKFNRTIYAFTAAAIVLASAYIFFKRNKQCMYWDGNQYEAVACNENPGNFSVIALDEAKEEKLKRILRPDTLTINSVRKVWYNKVWADSLDFYTDSGSVPTDTRKRLMPMTEYILNKYVIQKKIAKKP
;
A
#
# COMPACT_ATOMS: atom_id res chain seq x y z
N MET A 1 -5.77 -24.13 5.03
CA MET A 1 -5.32 -24.95 3.87
C MET A 1 -5.51 -24.22 2.53
N PHE A 2 -6.70 -23.68 2.22
CA PHE A 2 -6.93 -22.90 0.99
C PHE A 2 -6.06 -21.63 0.90
N GLU A 3 -5.82 -20.95 2.03
CA GLU A 3 -4.98 -19.74 2.06
C GLU A 3 -3.56 -19.97 1.52
N HIS A 4 -3.00 -21.17 1.70
CA HIS A 4 -1.68 -21.52 1.19
C HIS A 4 -1.67 -21.56 -0.35
N TYR A 5 -2.64 -22.24 -0.95
CA TYR A 5 -2.83 -22.25 -2.41
C TYR A 5 -3.06 -20.84 -2.95
N GLN A 6 -3.93 -20.07 -2.27
CA GLN A 6 -4.18 -18.67 -2.59
C GLN A 6 -2.89 -17.83 -2.62
N ASN A 7 -2.03 -17.98 -1.62
CA ASN A 7 -0.76 -17.27 -1.59
C ASN A 7 0.17 -17.71 -2.73
N GLN A 8 0.25 -19.01 -3.05
CA GLN A 8 1.10 -19.50 -4.14
C GLN A 8 0.68 -18.96 -5.51
N VAL A 9 -0.62 -19.00 -5.83
CA VAL A 9 -1.16 -18.47 -7.10
C VAL A 9 -0.86 -16.98 -7.22
N LEU A 10 -1.08 -16.21 -6.15
CA LEU A 10 -0.85 -14.76 -6.16
C LEU A 10 0.63 -14.40 -6.25
N LEU A 11 1.51 -15.16 -5.60
CA LEU A 11 2.96 -15.00 -5.74
C LEU A 11 3.41 -15.28 -7.18
N ALA A 12 2.90 -16.35 -7.79
CA ALA A 12 3.20 -16.68 -9.19
C ALA A 12 2.71 -15.58 -10.15
N TYR A 13 1.49 -15.05 -9.93
CA TYR A 13 0.97 -13.93 -10.71
C TYR A 13 1.89 -12.70 -10.64
N LYS A 14 2.28 -12.30 -9.43
CA LYS A 14 3.18 -11.15 -9.23
C LYS A 14 4.55 -11.34 -9.85
N TYR A 15 5.13 -12.52 -9.69
CA TYR A 15 6.41 -12.87 -10.29
C TYR A 15 6.34 -12.74 -11.81
N LYS A 16 5.29 -13.30 -12.42
CA LYS A 16 5.08 -13.21 -13.88
C LYS A 16 4.80 -11.78 -14.35
N LEU A 17 4.05 -10.98 -13.57
CA LEU A 17 3.79 -9.58 -13.86
C LEU A 17 5.08 -8.73 -13.83
N ALA A 18 5.91 -8.90 -12.79
CA ALA A 18 7.17 -8.18 -12.63
C ALA A 18 8.20 -8.53 -13.72
N ASN A 19 8.14 -9.75 -14.26
CA ASN A 19 9.00 -10.20 -15.35
C ASN A 19 8.39 -9.96 -16.75
N ASN A 20 7.33 -9.14 -16.87
CA ASN A 20 6.63 -8.84 -18.13
C ASN A 20 6.13 -10.10 -18.89
N GLN A 21 5.82 -11.18 -18.19
CA GLN A 21 5.32 -12.43 -18.76
C GLN A 21 3.80 -12.42 -18.94
N LEU A 22 3.09 -11.41 -18.41
CA LEU A 22 1.64 -11.27 -18.49
C LEU A 22 1.20 -9.86 -18.93
N PRO A 23 1.73 -9.32 -20.05
CA PRO A 23 1.39 -7.96 -20.50
C PRO A 23 -0.11 -7.82 -20.82
N HIS A 24 -0.73 -8.91 -21.26
CA HIS A 24 -2.15 -8.98 -21.60
C HIS A 24 -3.08 -8.91 -20.37
N LEU A 25 -2.60 -9.18 -19.15
CA LEU A 25 -3.44 -9.16 -17.95
C LEU A 25 -3.32 -7.88 -17.12
N ASN A 26 -2.44 -6.94 -17.49
CA ASN A 26 -2.28 -5.69 -16.74
C ASN A 26 -3.43 -4.73 -17.04
N ALA A 27 -4.11 -4.23 -15.99
CA ALA A 27 -5.20 -3.26 -16.09
C ALA A 27 -6.37 -3.65 -17.04
N ILE A 28 -6.59 -4.95 -17.26
CA ILE A 28 -7.56 -5.46 -18.23
C ILE A 28 -9.03 -5.19 -17.83
N SER A 29 -9.86 -4.80 -18.81
CA SER A 29 -11.30 -4.59 -18.61
C SER A 29 -12.08 -5.91 -18.57
N PRO A 30 -13.31 -5.97 -18.02
CA PRO A 30 -14.09 -7.21 -17.96
C PRO A 30 -14.38 -7.84 -19.34
N ALA A 31 -14.54 -7.01 -20.39
CA ALA A 31 -14.78 -7.50 -21.74
C ALA A 31 -13.53 -8.14 -22.35
N LEU A 32 -12.37 -7.47 -22.20
CA LEU A 32 -11.09 -7.98 -22.65
C LEU A 32 -10.71 -9.25 -21.87
N LEU A 33 -11.00 -9.30 -20.56
CA LEU A 33 -10.71 -10.47 -19.74
C LEU A 33 -11.47 -11.72 -20.22
N ARG A 34 -12.73 -11.55 -20.65
CA ARG A 34 -13.47 -12.65 -21.30
C ARG A 34 -12.80 -13.09 -22.60
N GLN A 35 -12.35 -12.14 -23.42
CA GLN A 35 -11.66 -12.43 -24.67
C GLN A 35 -10.33 -13.17 -24.43
N GLU A 36 -9.57 -12.78 -23.40
CA GLU A 36 -8.37 -13.50 -22.99
C GLU A 36 -8.66 -14.92 -22.49
N CYS A 37 -9.79 -15.15 -21.81
CA CYS A 37 -10.23 -16.51 -21.48
C CYS A 37 -10.48 -17.33 -22.76
N ILE A 38 -11.14 -16.76 -23.78
CA ILE A 38 -11.38 -17.43 -25.06
C ILE A 38 -10.06 -17.77 -25.76
N ASN A 39 -9.12 -16.82 -25.82
CA ASN A 39 -7.82 -17.01 -26.46
C ASN A 39 -7.01 -18.10 -25.75
N THR A 40 -6.95 -17.99 -24.42
CA THR A 40 -6.32 -18.99 -23.55
C THR A 40 -6.87 -20.38 -23.80
N PHE A 41 -8.20 -20.52 -23.80
CA PHE A 41 -8.86 -21.80 -24.02
C PHE A 41 -8.47 -22.41 -25.37
N LYS A 42 -8.42 -21.60 -26.43
CA LYS A 42 -8.04 -22.09 -27.77
C LYS A 42 -6.59 -22.55 -27.87
N VAL A 43 -5.68 -21.97 -27.09
CA VAL A 43 -4.23 -22.23 -27.20
C VAL A 43 -3.76 -23.37 -26.29
N ARG A 44 -4.26 -23.44 -25.05
CA ARG A 44 -3.65 -24.29 -24.00
C ARG A 44 -4.63 -25.09 -23.15
N TYR A 45 -5.88 -25.25 -23.59
CA TYR A 45 -6.87 -25.99 -22.82
C TYR A 45 -6.43 -27.44 -22.57
N ASN A 46 -6.43 -27.83 -21.29
CA ASN A 46 -6.21 -29.20 -20.85
C ASN A 46 -7.38 -29.66 -19.96
N PRO A 47 -8.22 -30.63 -20.40
CA PRO A 47 -9.39 -31.08 -19.65
C PRO A 47 -9.09 -31.55 -18.23
N GLU A 48 -7.96 -32.24 -18.01
CA GLU A 48 -7.63 -32.83 -16.70
C GLU A 48 -7.32 -31.75 -15.65
N LYS A 49 -6.76 -30.62 -16.09
CA LYS A 49 -6.27 -29.55 -15.20
C LYS A 49 -7.21 -28.36 -15.14
N ASP A 50 -7.88 -28.05 -16.24
CA ASP A 50 -8.58 -26.79 -16.41
C ASP A 50 -10.08 -26.90 -16.14
N ASP A 51 -10.69 -28.08 -16.29
CA ASP A 51 -12.14 -28.26 -16.14
C ASP A 51 -12.65 -27.84 -14.76
N VAL A 52 -11.87 -28.07 -13.71
CA VAL A 52 -12.24 -27.66 -12.35
C VAL A 52 -12.29 -26.14 -12.24
N ALA A 53 -11.29 -25.43 -12.77
CA ALA A 53 -11.27 -23.97 -12.74
C ALA A 53 -12.38 -23.37 -13.60
N LEU A 54 -12.59 -23.93 -14.80
CA LEU A 54 -13.64 -23.51 -15.71
C LEU A 54 -15.03 -23.74 -15.11
N ARG A 55 -15.30 -24.93 -14.57
CA ARG A 55 -16.56 -25.26 -13.90
C ARG A 55 -16.81 -24.36 -12.70
N THR A 56 -15.78 -24.07 -11.90
CA THR A 56 -15.90 -23.28 -10.67
C THR A 56 -16.30 -21.83 -10.97
N PHE A 57 -15.75 -21.23 -12.04
CA PHE A 57 -16.03 -19.85 -12.39
C PHE A 57 -17.26 -19.71 -13.32
N PHE A 58 -17.32 -20.50 -14.39
CA PHE A 58 -18.31 -20.38 -15.45
C PHE A 58 -19.61 -21.17 -15.18
N GLY A 59 -19.56 -22.14 -14.26
CA GLY A 59 -20.63 -23.11 -14.05
C GLY A 59 -20.44 -24.38 -14.88
N PRO A 60 -21.28 -25.40 -14.65
CA PRO A 60 -21.24 -26.64 -15.42
C PRO A 60 -21.65 -26.43 -16.88
N ASP A 61 -21.09 -27.22 -17.79
CA ASP A 61 -21.59 -27.33 -19.16
C ASP A 61 -22.86 -28.20 -19.19
N GLU A 62 -24.00 -27.61 -18.83
CA GLU A 62 -25.28 -28.31 -18.67
C GLU A 62 -25.76 -29.05 -19.93
N ARG A 63 -25.28 -28.66 -21.11
CA ARG A 63 -25.78 -29.17 -22.40
C ARG A 63 -24.68 -29.80 -23.25
N ASN A 64 -23.51 -30.07 -22.67
CA ASN A 64 -22.34 -30.60 -23.37
C ASN A 64 -22.01 -29.80 -24.65
N ARG A 65 -22.14 -28.46 -24.59
CA ARG A 65 -21.91 -27.54 -25.72
C ARG A 65 -20.43 -27.15 -25.88
N GLY A 66 -19.60 -27.53 -24.92
CA GLY A 66 -18.19 -27.15 -24.80
C GLY A 66 -17.99 -25.82 -24.08
N TYR A 67 -16.96 -25.76 -23.23
CA TYR A 67 -16.63 -24.56 -22.44
C TYR A 67 -16.32 -23.33 -23.28
N LEU A 68 -15.88 -23.47 -24.54
CA LEU A 68 -15.65 -22.32 -25.43
C LEU A 68 -16.92 -21.47 -25.58
N ARG A 69 -18.08 -22.12 -25.73
CA ARG A 69 -19.38 -21.43 -25.84
C ARG A 69 -19.85 -20.90 -24.49
N VAL A 70 -19.60 -21.65 -23.41
CA VAL A 70 -19.92 -21.20 -22.04
C VAL A 70 -19.16 -19.92 -21.69
N ILE A 71 -17.87 -19.84 -22.03
CA ILE A 71 -17.03 -18.67 -21.78
C ILE A 71 -17.53 -17.47 -22.59
N ASP A 72 -17.86 -17.65 -23.87
CA ASP A 72 -18.31 -16.56 -24.73
C ASP A 72 -19.69 -16.01 -24.34
N GLU A 73 -20.61 -16.88 -23.92
CA GLU A 73 -21.94 -16.49 -23.43
C GLU A 73 -21.89 -15.95 -21.98
N HIS A 74 -20.76 -16.06 -21.28
CA HIS A 74 -20.68 -15.71 -19.87
C HIS A 74 -20.87 -14.19 -19.64
N PRO A 75 -21.69 -13.76 -18.65
CA PRO A 75 -21.97 -12.35 -18.41
C PRO A 75 -20.71 -11.55 -18.03
N ARG A 76 -20.48 -10.44 -18.73
CA ARG A 76 -19.28 -9.57 -18.54
C ARG A 76 -19.14 -9.05 -17.11
N ASN A 77 -20.25 -8.78 -16.41
CA ASN A 77 -20.23 -8.27 -15.04
C ASN A 77 -19.62 -9.25 -14.02
N LYS A 78 -19.60 -10.56 -14.31
CA LYS A 78 -19.01 -11.57 -13.43
C LYS A 78 -17.48 -11.48 -13.35
N PHE A 79 -16.86 -10.92 -14.38
CA PHE A 79 -15.42 -10.67 -14.42
C PHE A 79 -14.98 -9.41 -13.65
N ARG A 80 -15.93 -8.58 -13.18
CA ARG A 80 -15.63 -7.29 -12.55
C ARG A 80 -14.69 -7.44 -11.35
N ALA A 81 -14.91 -8.44 -10.51
CA ALA A 81 -14.08 -8.66 -9.33
C ALA A 81 -12.61 -8.91 -9.70
N LEU A 82 -12.36 -9.78 -10.68
CA LEU A 82 -11.02 -10.12 -11.13
C LEU A 82 -10.38 -9.00 -11.96
N SER A 83 -11.17 -8.27 -12.75
CA SER A 83 -10.70 -7.08 -13.48
C SER A 83 -10.25 -5.96 -12.54
N ILE A 84 -11.01 -5.67 -11.46
CA ILE A 84 -10.60 -4.71 -10.42
C ILE A 84 -9.30 -5.16 -9.75
N PHE A 85 -9.17 -6.46 -9.47
CA PHE A 85 -7.94 -7.03 -8.92
C PHE A 85 -6.73 -6.78 -9.84
N PHE A 86 -6.86 -7.01 -11.14
CA PHE A 86 -5.81 -6.74 -12.13
C PHE A 86 -5.48 -5.25 -12.32
N GLN A 87 -6.40 -4.37 -11.96
CA GLN A 87 -6.20 -2.91 -11.98
C GLN A 87 -5.55 -2.36 -10.70
N GLY A 88 -5.02 -3.23 -9.84
CA GLY A 88 -4.40 -2.83 -8.57
C GLY A 88 -5.34 -2.85 -7.37
N GLY A 89 -6.51 -3.47 -7.51
CA GLY A 89 -7.44 -3.70 -6.40
C GLY A 89 -6.82 -4.55 -5.29
N ILE A 90 -6.98 -4.10 -4.05
CA ILE A 90 -6.41 -4.72 -2.85
C ILE A 90 -7.24 -5.90 -2.33
N THR A 91 -8.40 -6.13 -2.92
CA THR A 91 -9.32 -7.18 -2.49
C THR A 91 -8.74 -8.52 -2.92
N LYS A 92 -8.50 -9.42 -1.95
CA LYS A 92 -8.10 -10.78 -2.27
C LYS A 92 -9.20 -11.44 -3.12
N PRO A 93 -8.85 -12.05 -4.27
CA PRO A 93 -9.84 -12.76 -5.07
C PRO A 93 -10.43 -13.91 -4.25
N ASP A 94 -11.74 -14.06 -4.34
CA ASP A 94 -12.45 -15.22 -3.77
C ASP A 94 -12.00 -16.52 -4.45
N GLN A 95 -12.49 -17.67 -3.98
CA GLN A 95 -12.05 -18.95 -4.48
C GLN A 95 -12.25 -19.13 -5.99
N LYS A 96 -13.42 -18.77 -6.53
CA LYS A 96 -13.70 -18.90 -7.96
C LYS A 96 -12.84 -17.98 -8.82
N ASN A 97 -12.63 -16.73 -8.39
CA ASN A 97 -11.79 -15.78 -9.11
C ASN A 97 -10.31 -16.21 -9.04
N LEU A 98 -9.90 -16.84 -7.94
CA LEU A 98 -8.55 -17.36 -7.77
C LEU A 98 -8.30 -18.58 -8.67
N GLU A 99 -9.24 -19.51 -8.78
CA GLU A 99 -9.12 -20.66 -9.71
C GLU A 99 -9.01 -20.17 -11.17
N LEU A 100 -9.85 -19.19 -11.54
CA LEU A 100 -9.75 -18.58 -12.87
C LEU A 100 -8.40 -17.89 -13.08
N LEU A 101 -7.89 -17.18 -12.05
CA LEU A 101 -6.56 -16.57 -12.10
C LEU A 101 -5.45 -17.61 -12.27
N ALA A 102 -5.48 -18.69 -11.47
CA ALA A 102 -4.51 -19.77 -11.53
C ALA A 102 -4.50 -20.41 -12.93
N TRP A 103 -5.69 -20.58 -13.52
CA TRP A 103 -5.81 -20.99 -14.91
C TRP A 103 -5.19 -19.96 -15.84
N LEU A 104 -5.56 -18.68 -15.79
CA LEU A 104 -5.08 -17.61 -16.70
C LEU A 104 -3.54 -17.42 -16.69
N ILE A 105 -2.88 -17.63 -15.56
CA ILE A 105 -1.42 -17.47 -15.45
C ILE A 105 -0.63 -18.75 -15.73
N ASP A 106 -1.32 -19.84 -16.08
CA ASP A 106 -0.76 -21.17 -16.23
C ASP A 106 0.00 -21.64 -14.97
N PHE A 107 -0.66 -21.58 -13.81
CA PHE A 107 -0.10 -22.03 -12.53
C PHE A 107 -0.12 -23.56 -12.44
N GLU A 108 1.04 -24.21 -12.23
CA GLU A 108 1.15 -25.68 -12.25
C GLU A 108 0.37 -26.38 -11.14
N GLY A 109 0.24 -25.77 -9.95
CA GLY A 109 -0.45 -26.36 -8.80
C GLY A 109 -1.97 -26.27 -8.86
N ARG A 110 -2.58 -25.95 -10.01
CA ARG A 110 -4.03 -25.86 -10.21
C ARG A 110 -4.62 -27.25 -10.55
N PRO A 111 -5.89 -27.52 -10.20
CA PRO A 111 -6.78 -26.71 -9.34
C PRO A 111 -6.46 -26.88 -7.85
N TYR A 112 -7.09 -26.09 -6.97
CA TYR A 112 -6.96 -26.31 -5.52
C TYR A 112 -7.44 -27.71 -5.11
N GLN A 113 -6.52 -28.50 -4.55
CA GLN A 113 -6.84 -29.77 -3.92
C GLN A 113 -7.00 -29.56 -2.41
N ARG A 114 -8.23 -29.68 -1.91
CA ARG A 114 -8.48 -29.82 -0.48
C ARG A 114 -7.97 -31.20 -0.07
N ARG A 115 -6.79 -31.27 0.56
CA ARG A 115 -6.36 -32.52 1.19
C ARG A 115 -7.18 -32.71 2.46
N ASP A 116 -7.90 -33.82 2.55
CA ASP A 116 -8.56 -34.20 3.79
C ASP A 116 -7.51 -34.58 4.82
N ALA A 117 -7.73 -34.22 6.10
CA ALA A 117 -6.75 -34.29 7.18
C ALA A 117 -6.27 -35.71 7.56
N TYR A 118 -6.55 -36.74 6.75
CA TYR A 118 -6.19 -38.13 6.99
C TYR A 118 -5.28 -38.77 5.92
N ASP A 119 -4.87 -38.04 4.88
CA ASP A 119 -3.90 -38.56 3.89
C ASP A 119 -2.49 -38.00 4.16
N ILE A 120 -1.94 -38.40 5.31
CA ILE A 120 -0.49 -38.33 5.57
C ILE A 120 0.05 -39.75 5.45
N SER A 121 -0.05 -40.34 4.27
CA SER A 121 0.69 -41.56 3.94
C SER A 121 0.83 -41.73 2.44
N THR A 122 1.67 -40.91 1.82
CA THR A 122 2.66 -41.37 0.84
C THR A 122 3.81 -40.35 0.73
N PRO A 123 5.02 -40.81 0.38
CA PRO A 123 6.26 -40.36 1.02
C PRO A 123 6.74 -39.01 0.51
N ILE A 124 7.17 -38.15 1.44
CA ILE A 124 8.20 -37.16 1.13
C ILE A 124 9.46 -37.98 0.88
N ASP A 125 9.89 -38.06 -0.37
CA ASP A 125 11.20 -38.58 -0.72
C ASP A 125 12.26 -37.78 0.04
N LYS A 126 12.89 -38.46 1.00
CA LYS A 126 14.00 -37.99 1.81
C LYS A 126 15.22 -38.80 1.38
N THR A 127 15.86 -38.34 0.32
CA THR A 127 17.32 -38.41 0.16
C THR A 127 17.77 -36.95 0.27
N ASP A 128 18.46 -36.45 1.30
CA ASP A 128 19.40 -37.05 2.24
C ASP A 128 19.42 -36.19 3.52
N VAL A 129 19.05 -36.74 4.68
CA VAL A 129 19.53 -36.24 6.00
C VAL A 129 19.52 -37.41 6.97
N GLU A 130 20.68 -38.04 7.13
CA GLU A 130 21.01 -38.86 8.30
C GLU A 130 21.71 -37.95 9.31
N GLY A 131 21.24 -37.89 10.57
CA GLY A 131 22.03 -37.28 11.65
C GLY A 131 21.33 -36.45 12.74
N ASN A 132 20.18 -36.89 13.26
CA ASN A 132 19.77 -36.75 14.69
C ASN A 132 19.46 -35.32 15.27
N PRO A 133 18.77 -35.21 16.42
CA PRO A 133 17.40 -34.71 16.45
C PRO A 133 17.16 -33.52 17.41
N LEU A 134 16.02 -32.87 17.20
CA LEU A 134 15.37 -31.93 18.12
C LEU A 134 15.31 -32.46 19.56
N THR A 135 15.47 -31.55 20.51
CA THR A 135 14.81 -31.68 21.82
C THR A 135 13.88 -30.50 22.01
N THR A 136 12.60 -30.84 22.06
CA THR A 136 11.43 -30.01 22.36
C THR A 136 11.44 -29.62 23.83
N ALA A 137 11.08 -28.37 24.14
CA ALA A 137 10.60 -28.01 25.47
C ALA A 137 9.35 -27.14 25.31
N GLU A 138 8.24 -27.70 25.78
CA GLU A 138 6.92 -27.12 25.93
C GLU A 138 6.92 -25.87 26.80
N LEU A 139 6.01 -24.93 26.53
CA LEU A 139 5.28 -24.21 27.58
C LEU A 139 3.95 -23.70 27.03
N SER A 140 2.89 -24.21 27.66
CA SER A 140 1.47 -23.86 27.56
C SER A 140 1.18 -22.35 27.76
N PRO A 141 0.12 -21.79 27.17
CA PRO A 141 -0.49 -20.55 27.65
C PRO A 141 -1.83 -20.80 28.34
N ALA A 142 -1.90 -20.33 29.58
CA ALA A 142 -3.11 -20.16 30.37
C ALA A 142 -4.08 -19.13 29.77
N GLU A 143 -5.36 -19.36 30.05
CA GLU A 143 -6.53 -18.57 29.65
C GLU A 143 -6.55 -17.15 30.24
N VAL A 144 -7.00 -16.17 29.44
CA VAL A 144 -7.64 -14.94 29.95
C VAL A 144 -8.86 -14.62 29.09
N LYS A 145 -10.05 -14.73 29.71
CA LYS A 145 -11.33 -14.21 29.21
C LYS A 145 -11.53 -12.80 29.73
N ILE A 146 -11.82 -11.85 28.84
CA ILE A 146 -12.58 -10.61 29.09
C ILE A 146 -13.31 -10.36 27.76
N GLY A 147 -14.64 -10.34 27.64
CA GLY A 147 -15.63 -9.74 28.51
C GLY A 147 -16.25 -8.58 27.73
N SER A 148 -17.43 -8.83 27.17
CA SER A 148 -18.27 -7.93 26.38
C SER A 148 -18.60 -6.62 27.10
N ASN A 149 -18.82 -5.53 26.35
CA ASN A 149 -20.07 -4.75 26.39
C ASN A 149 -20.04 -3.61 25.36
N GLU A 150 -21.06 -3.60 24.51
CA GLU A 150 -21.63 -2.42 23.87
C GLU A 150 -22.59 -1.77 24.87
N ASP A 151 -22.71 -0.44 24.88
CA ASP A 151 -24.00 0.25 24.68
C ASP A 151 -23.86 1.78 24.74
N ALA A 152 -24.78 2.41 24.02
CA ALA A 152 -24.83 3.79 23.57
C ALA A 152 -25.38 4.78 24.61
N ALA A 153 -25.15 6.08 24.38
CA ALA A 153 -26.16 7.13 24.58
C ALA A 153 -25.79 8.40 23.79
N GLN A 154 -26.85 9.08 23.36
CA GLN A 154 -26.96 10.11 22.31
C GLN A 154 -27.67 11.34 22.90
N GLY A 155 -27.49 12.54 22.32
CA GLY A 155 -28.29 13.74 22.62
C GLY A 155 -27.47 15.05 22.61
N THR A 156 -27.24 15.76 21.50
CA THR A 156 -28.06 16.78 20.79
C THR A 156 -28.14 18.17 21.48
N GLU A 157 -27.85 19.23 20.68
CA GLU A 157 -28.48 20.58 20.63
C GLU A 157 -27.51 21.80 20.61
N ASP A 158 -27.31 22.35 19.40
CA ASP A 158 -27.12 23.78 19.07
C ASP A 158 -28.45 24.56 19.29
N PRO A 159 -28.59 25.91 19.25
CA PRO A 159 -27.71 26.93 18.63
C PRO A 159 -27.62 28.32 19.37
N ALA A 160 -26.84 29.25 18.78
CA ALA A 160 -27.22 30.65 18.43
C ALA A 160 -26.38 31.83 18.99
N LYS A 161 -25.77 32.54 18.02
CA LYS A 161 -25.72 34.01 17.77
C LYS A 161 -24.63 34.92 18.40
N GLU A 162 -23.85 35.46 17.44
CA GLU A 162 -23.23 36.79 17.24
C GLU A 162 -23.36 37.88 18.32
N GLU A 163 -22.24 38.56 18.63
CA GLU A 163 -22.17 40.02 18.53
C GLU A 163 -20.71 40.53 18.38
N ASP A 164 -20.54 41.46 17.45
CA ASP A 164 -19.36 42.26 17.11
C ASP A 164 -19.05 43.28 18.23
N LEU A 165 -17.78 43.69 18.42
CA LEU A 165 -17.34 45.01 18.95
C LEU A 165 -15.85 45.00 19.40
N GLU A 166 -14.95 45.44 18.52
CA GLU A 166 -13.81 46.29 18.91
C GLU A 166 -14.35 47.73 19.21
N PRO A 167 -13.67 48.67 19.92
CA PRO A 167 -12.21 48.85 19.96
C PRO A 167 -11.59 49.45 21.26
N GLU A 168 -10.27 49.68 21.17
CA GLU A 168 -9.42 50.63 21.91
C GLU A 168 -8.88 50.27 23.30
N ILE A 169 -7.56 50.01 23.36
CA ILE A 169 -6.74 50.07 24.59
C ILE A 169 -5.76 51.24 24.45
N ASN A 170 -5.98 52.29 25.25
CA ASN A 170 -5.07 53.42 25.51
C ASN A 170 -3.92 52.98 26.47
N PRO A 171 -2.81 53.73 26.63
CA PRO A 171 -1.47 53.19 26.57
C PRO A 171 -0.81 53.38 27.93
N THR A 172 -1.05 52.49 28.89
CA THR A 172 -0.46 52.70 30.24
C THR A 172 -0.27 51.41 31.03
N ALA A 173 0.44 50.42 30.46
CA ALA A 173 0.89 49.26 31.24
C ALA A 173 2.15 48.56 30.69
N ALA A 174 3.05 49.28 30.01
CA ALA A 174 4.33 48.73 29.52
C ALA A 174 5.56 49.41 30.15
N ARG A 175 5.48 49.77 31.43
CA ARG A 175 6.62 50.28 32.23
C ARG A 175 7.01 49.31 33.34
N THR A 176 7.22 48.02 33.03
CA THR A 176 7.89 47.12 34.00
C THR A 176 8.52 45.85 33.39
N ILE A 177 9.04 45.87 32.15
CA ILE A 177 9.91 44.78 31.62
C ILE A 177 11.12 45.33 30.84
N ALA A 178 11.64 46.48 31.26
CA ALA A 178 12.84 47.10 30.65
C ALA A 178 14.12 46.87 31.48
N THR A 179 14.15 45.91 32.39
CA THR A 179 15.30 45.78 33.31
C THR A 179 15.63 44.33 33.71
N LEU A 180 15.57 43.37 32.79
CA LEU A 180 16.22 42.04 32.95
C LEU A 180 16.73 41.46 31.60
N ILE A 181 17.32 42.30 30.75
CA ILE A 181 18.19 41.84 29.66
C ILE A 181 19.54 42.53 29.83
N THR A 182 20.28 42.12 30.86
CA THR A 182 21.66 42.51 31.07
C THR A 182 22.59 41.36 30.70
N LYS A 183 23.36 41.60 29.63
CA LYS A 183 24.69 41.04 29.32
C LYS A 183 24.85 39.51 29.31
N THR A 184 24.64 38.93 28.14
CA THR A 184 25.52 37.87 27.63
C THR A 184 26.40 38.45 26.53
N LYS A 185 27.66 38.76 26.87
CA LYS A 185 28.74 38.94 25.89
C LYS A 185 29.18 37.54 25.45
N THR A 186 28.55 37.01 24.41
CA THR A 186 29.12 35.94 23.60
C THR A 186 29.72 36.58 22.36
N ALA A 187 31.02 36.38 22.19
CA ALA A 187 31.79 36.79 21.03
C ALA A 187 31.21 36.13 19.76
N ALA A 188 30.35 36.86 19.05
CA ALA A 188 30.07 36.59 17.64
C ALA A 188 31.00 37.50 16.84
N SER A 189 31.92 36.88 16.10
CA SER A 189 32.71 37.55 15.06
C SER A 189 31.78 38.05 13.95
N THR A 190 31.14 39.19 14.15
CA THR A 190 30.52 39.93 13.06
C THR A 190 31.62 40.69 12.34
N GLY A 191 32.29 40.01 11.40
CA GLY A 191 33.00 40.68 10.32
C GLY A 191 31.97 41.50 9.55
N TRP A 192 31.87 42.78 9.87
CA TRP A 192 31.07 43.75 9.13
C TRP A 192 31.70 43.85 7.73
N TRP A 193 31.12 43.16 6.75
CA TRP A 193 31.44 43.43 5.36
C TRP A 193 31.00 44.87 5.06
N HIS A 194 31.95 45.79 5.04
CA HIS A 194 31.74 47.15 4.54
C HIS A 194 31.51 47.06 3.03
N ILE A 195 30.27 46.77 2.63
CA ILE A 195 29.89 46.78 1.21
C ILE A 195 29.90 48.27 0.78
N PRO A 196 30.73 48.66 -0.20
CA PRO A 196 30.84 50.06 -0.55
C PRO A 196 29.54 50.54 -1.23
N LYS A 197 29.05 51.72 -0.82
CA LYS A 197 27.74 52.29 -1.22
C LYS A 197 27.49 52.34 -2.75
N LYS A 198 28.55 52.27 -3.56
CA LYS A 198 28.46 52.18 -5.04
C LYS A 198 27.76 50.91 -5.54
N PHE A 199 27.72 49.85 -4.74
CA PHE A 199 27.02 48.60 -5.08
C PHE A 199 25.57 48.57 -4.60
N ASN A 200 25.06 49.62 -3.93
CA ASN A 200 23.67 49.63 -3.45
C ASN A 200 22.67 49.44 -4.61
N ARG A 201 22.91 50.06 -5.77
CA ARG A 201 22.06 49.88 -6.96
C ARG A 201 22.03 48.44 -7.46
N THR A 202 23.19 47.77 -7.53
CA THR A 202 23.27 46.37 -7.95
C THR A 202 22.66 45.44 -6.91
N ILE A 203 22.86 45.70 -5.61
CA ILE A 203 22.25 44.93 -4.52
C ILE A 203 20.72 45.02 -4.60
N TYR A 204 20.15 46.22 -4.77
CA TYR A 204 18.70 46.36 -4.93
C TYR A 204 18.17 45.59 -6.14
N ALA A 205 18.87 45.65 -7.28
CA ALA A 205 18.49 44.90 -8.48
C ALA A 205 18.52 43.37 -8.24
N PHE A 206 19.57 42.84 -7.59
CA PHE A 206 19.64 41.42 -7.25
C PHE A 206 18.57 41.01 -6.23
N THR A 207 18.29 41.84 -5.22
CA THR A 207 17.22 41.55 -4.26
C THR A 207 15.84 41.55 -4.90
N ALA A 208 15.55 42.50 -5.80
CA ALA A 208 14.29 42.53 -6.54
C ALA A 208 14.13 41.30 -7.44
N ALA A 209 15.20 40.90 -8.14
CA ALA A 209 15.21 39.68 -8.94
C ALA A 209 14.99 38.42 -8.09
N ALA A 210 15.63 38.33 -6.92
CA ALA A 210 15.43 37.22 -5.99
C ALA A 210 13.99 37.15 -5.46
N ILE A 211 13.35 38.28 -5.17
CA ILE A 211 11.95 38.35 -4.75
C ILE A 211 11.01 37.90 -5.89
N VAL A 212 11.26 38.31 -7.13
CA VAL A 212 10.49 37.87 -8.30
C VAL A 212 10.63 36.36 -8.51
N LEU A 213 11.83 35.82 -8.39
CA LEU A 213 12.07 34.36 -8.49
C LEU A 213 11.39 33.58 -7.36
N ALA A 214 11.50 34.07 -6.11
CA ALA A 214 10.86 33.44 -4.96
C ALA A 214 9.33 33.48 -5.06
N SER A 215 8.75 34.62 -5.46
CA SER A 215 7.31 34.75 -5.66
C SER A 215 6.80 33.86 -6.80
N ALA A 216 7.51 33.79 -7.93
CA ALA A 216 7.19 32.87 -9.02
C ALA A 216 7.25 31.40 -8.57
N TYR A 217 8.26 31.02 -7.78
CA TYR A 217 8.39 29.67 -7.23
C TYR A 217 7.25 29.31 -6.28
N ILE A 218 6.88 30.23 -5.37
CA ILE A 218 5.74 30.06 -4.45
C ILE A 218 4.43 29.93 -5.24
N PHE A 219 4.23 30.75 -6.28
CA PHE A 219 3.04 30.70 -7.13
C PHE A 219 2.95 29.37 -7.90
N PHE A 220 4.07 28.88 -8.42
CA PHE A 220 4.11 27.60 -9.15
C PHE A 220 3.78 26.41 -8.24
N LYS A 221 4.25 26.42 -6.99
CA LYS A 221 3.89 25.39 -6.00
C LYS A 221 2.41 25.45 -5.61
N ARG A 222 1.82 26.65 -5.49
CA ARG A 222 0.41 26.84 -5.14
C ARG A 222 -0.59 26.23 -6.13
N ASN A 223 -0.18 26.05 -7.38
CA ASN A 223 -1.06 25.47 -8.41
C ASN A 223 -1.31 23.97 -8.21
N LYS A 224 -0.53 23.30 -7.35
CA LYS A 224 -0.70 21.89 -7.02
C LYS A 224 -1.39 21.77 -5.67
N GLN A 225 -2.72 21.77 -5.67
CA GLN A 225 -3.53 21.71 -4.44
C GLN A 225 -4.02 20.30 -4.13
N CYS A 226 -3.72 19.34 -4.99
CA CYS A 226 -4.08 17.94 -4.83
C CYS A 226 -2.85 17.04 -4.93
N MET A 227 -3.01 15.79 -4.53
CA MET A 227 -2.00 14.75 -4.69
C MET A 227 -2.65 13.41 -5.01
N TYR A 228 -1.87 12.50 -5.57
CA TYR A 228 -2.27 11.12 -5.82
C TYR A 228 -1.16 10.16 -5.39
N TRP A 229 -1.53 8.92 -5.10
CA TRP A 229 -0.57 7.86 -4.78
C TRP A 229 -0.16 7.12 -6.05
N ASP A 230 1.13 7.17 -6.40
CA ASP A 230 1.69 6.56 -7.62
C ASP A 230 1.98 5.04 -7.48
N GLY A 231 1.82 4.50 -6.27
CA GLY A 231 2.20 3.13 -5.90
C GLY A 231 3.36 3.06 -4.90
N ASN A 232 4.15 4.14 -4.79
CA ASN A 232 5.35 4.26 -4.00
C ASN A 232 5.35 5.46 -3.06
N GLN A 233 4.86 6.63 -3.51
CA GLN A 233 4.78 7.87 -2.76
C GLN A 233 3.60 8.73 -3.24
N TYR A 234 3.30 9.80 -2.52
CA TYR A 234 2.37 10.80 -3.02
C TYR A 234 3.08 11.80 -3.92
N GLU A 235 2.41 12.23 -4.99
CA GLU A 235 2.89 13.28 -5.88
C GLU A 235 1.85 14.38 -6.03
N ALA A 236 2.30 15.64 -5.92
CA ALA A 236 1.44 16.81 -6.05
C ALA A 236 1.05 17.12 -7.51
N VAL A 237 -0.25 17.34 -7.73
CA VAL A 237 -0.88 17.62 -9.03
C VAL A 237 -1.92 18.75 -8.91
N ALA A 238 -2.32 19.31 -10.05
CA ALA A 238 -3.48 20.18 -10.09
C ALA A 238 -4.77 19.34 -9.93
N CYS A 239 -5.75 19.82 -9.16
CA CYS A 239 -6.95 19.04 -8.83
C CYS A 239 -7.84 18.69 -10.05
N ASN A 240 -7.68 19.41 -11.15
CA ASN A 240 -8.36 19.20 -12.43
C ASN A 240 -7.62 18.23 -13.36
N GLU A 241 -6.42 17.77 -12.99
CA GLU A 241 -5.63 16.81 -13.75
C GLU A 241 -5.69 15.44 -13.08
N ASN A 242 -6.00 14.39 -13.85
CA ASN A 242 -5.93 13.01 -13.37
C ASN A 242 -4.95 12.21 -14.25
N PRO A 243 -3.71 11.98 -13.80
CA PRO A 243 -2.66 11.37 -14.60
C PRO A 243 -2.81 9.85 -14.83
N GLY A 244 -3.97 9.22 -14.56
CA GLY A 244 -4.15 7.81 -14.88
C GLY A 244 -5.18 7.06 -14.05
N ASN A 245 -6.42 7.57 -13.97
CA ASN A 245 -7.49 6.99 -13.13
C ASN A 245 -7.06 6.81 -11.66
N PHE A 246 -6.13 7.63 -11.17
CA PHE A 246 -5.71 7.60 -9.78
C PHE A 246 -6.75 8.32 -8.91
N SER A 247 -6.80 7.96 -7.63
CA SER A 247 -7.59 8.69 -6.64
C SER A 247 -6.85 9.98 -6.28
N VAL A 248 -7.32 11.10 -6.80
CA VAL A 248 -6.81 12.43 -6.49
C VAL A 248 -7.48 12.94 -5.23
N ILE A 249 -6.69 13.32 -4.23
CA ILE A 249 -7.15 13.86 -2.94
C ILE A 249 -6.49 15.21 -2.66
N ALA A 250 -7.01 15.97 -1.70
CA ALA A 250 -6.39 17.24 -1.30
C ALA A 250 -4.94 17.03 -0.84
N LEU A 251 -4.07 17.97 -1.19
CA LEU A 251 -2.64 17.92 -0.86
C LEU A 251 -2.46 17.94 0.67
N ASP A 252 -1.69 16.99 1.17
CA ASP A 252 -1.22 16.92 2.54
C ASP A 252 0.31 16.86 2.48
N GLU A 253 0.96 18.01 2.67
CA GLU A 253 2.42 18.17 2.52
C GLU A 253 3.20 17.20 3.42
N ALA A 254 2.67 16.91 4.63
CA ALA A 254 3.32 15.99 5.55
C ALA A 254 3.32 14.56 4.99
N LYS A 255 2.21 14.12 4.40
CA LYS A 255 2.12 12.80 3.75
C LYS A 255 2.96 12.73 2.48
N GLU A 256 2.96 13.79 1.66
CA GLU A 256 3.78 13.87 0.44
C GLU A 256 5.26 13.69 0.75
N GLU A 257 5.76 14.38 1.77
CA GLU A 257 7.18 14.35 2.09
C GLU A 257 7.60 13.05 2.80
N LYS A 258 6.77 12.58 3.74
CA LYS A 258 7.18 11.56 4.73
C LYS A 258 6.67 10.16 4.42
N LEU A 259 5.50 10.01 3.79
CA LEU A 259 4.91 8.69 3.55
C LEU A 259 5.38 8.10 2.23
N LYS A 260 6.33 7.16 2.31
CA LYS A 260 6.90 6.44 1.16
C LYS A 260 6.89 4.95 1.42
N ARG A 261 6.66 4.17 0.37
CA ARG A 261 6.76 2.72 0.39
C ARG A 261 8.23 2.30 0.33
N ILE A 262 8.60 1.35 1.16
CA ILE A 262 9.94 0.78 1.20
C ILE A 262 9.99 -0.40 0.22
N LEU A 263 10.67 -0.20 -0.90
CA LEU A 263 10.75 -1.18 -1.99
C LEU A 263 11.76 -2.31 -1.73
N ARG A 264 12.72 -2.07 -0.83
CA ARG A 264 13.75 -3.04 -0.43
C ARG A 264 13.58 -3.43 1.03
N PRO A 265 12.65 -4.33 1.36
CA PRO A 265 12.42 -4.76 2.74
C PRO A 265 13.61 -5.51 3.35
N ASP A 266 14.48 -6.08 2.53
CA ASP A 266 15.70 -6.82 2.91
C ASP A 266 16.82 -5.93 3.51
N THR A 267 16.70 -4.61 3.37
CA THR A 267 17.59 -3.62 4.01
C THR A 267 17.12 -3.24 5.42
N LEU A 268 15.91 -3.65 5.81
CA LEU A 268 15.36 -3.37 7.14
C LEU A 268 16.10 -4.17 8.20
N THR A 269 16.39 -3.51 9.31
CA THR A 269 17.13 -4.08 10.45
C THR A 269 16.37 -3.82 11.73
N ILE A 270 16.91 -4.28 12.87
CA ILE A 270 16.33 -4.00 14.18
C ILE A 270 16.16 -2.49 14.43
N ASN A 271 17.01 -1.64 13.84
CA ASN A 271 16.91 -0.18 13.93
C ASN A 271 15.68 0.41 13.22
N SER A 272 15.04 -0.36 12.35
CA SER A 272 13.81 0.00 11.65
C SER A 272 12.56 -0.23 12.51
N VAL A 273 12.66 -1.03 13.58
CA VAL A 273 11.55 -1.28 14.50
C VAL A 273 11.08 0.03 15.13
N ARG A 274 9.76 0.22 15.24
CA ARG A 274 9.10 1.47 15.68
C ARG A 274 9.35 2.72 14.82
N LYS A 275 10.14 2.64 13.74
CA LYS A 275 10.37 3.73 12.76
C LYS A 275 9.82 3.41 11.37
N VAL A 276 9.32 2.20 11.18
CA VAL A 276 8.73 1.73 9.94
C VAL A 276 7.34 1.22 10.27
N TRP A 277 6.42 1.44 9.35
CA TRP A 277 5.06 0.95 9.42
C TRP A 277 4.80 -0.07 8.34
N TYR A 278 3.80 -0.92 8.52
CA TYR A 278 3.46 -1.95 7.57
C TYR A 278 1.96 -2.07 7.35
N ASN A 279 1.61 -2.56 6.16
CA ASN A 279 0.28 -3.04 5.83
C ASN A 279 0.36 -4.53 5.50
N LYS A 280 -0.51 -5.33 6.11
CA LYS A 280 -0.61 -6.74 5.76
C LYS A 280 -1.47 -6.88 4.51
N VAL A 281 -0.82 -7.14 3.38
CA VAL A 281 -1.52 -7.29 2.09
C VAL A 281 -2.04 -8.73 1.93
N TRP A 282 -1.21 -9.73 2.27
CA TRP A 282 -1.58 -11.14 2.34
C TRP A 282 -1.08 -11.83 3.61
N ALA A 283 -1.25 -13.15 3.74
CA ALA A 283 -0.79 -13.86 4.93
C ALA A 283 0.73 -13.73 5.14
N ASP A 284 1.49 -13.82 4.03
CA ASP A 284 2.95 -13.81 4.03
C ASP A 284 3.60 -12.62 3.32
N SER A 285 2.84 -11.60 2.92
CA SER A 285 3.39 -10.43 2.23
C SER A 285 2.88 -9.16 2.87
N LEU A 286 3.85 -8.34 3.26
CA LEU A 286 3.67 -7.04 3.87
C LEU A 286 4.26 -6.00 2.93
N ASP A 287 3.58 -4.86 2.83
CA ASP A 287 4.17 -3.63 2.31
C ASP A 287 4.65 -2.79 3.51
N PHE A 288 5.82 -2.18 3.38
CA PHE A 288 6.44 -1.38 4.44
C PHE A 288 6.49 0.09 4.02
N TYR A 289 6.43 0.99 5.00
CA TYR A 289 6.28 2.42 4.80
C TYR A 289 7.12 3.22 5.80
N THR A 290 7.59 4.39 5.36
CA THR A 290 8.48 5.27 6.14
C THR A 290 7.76 6.13 7.18
N ASP A 291 6.43 6.25 7.13
CA ASP A 291 5.65 7.02 8.10
C ASP A 291 4.33 6.30 8.45
N SER A 292 3.71 6.77 9.53
CA SER A 292 2.40 6.36 9.99
C SER A 292 1.29 7.00 9.16
N GLY A 293 0.07 6.46 9.27
CA GLY A 293 -1.11 7.05 8.64
C GLY A 293 -2.08 5.99 8.15
N SER A 294 -2.99 6.40 7.26
CA SER A 294 -3.87 5.47 6.55
C SER A 294 -3.13 4.80 5.39
N VAL A 295 -3.55 3.60 5.02
CA VAL A 295 -3.04 2.91 3.84
C VAL A 295 -3.41 3.74 2.60
N PRO A 296 -2.45 4.10 1.72
CA PRO A 296 -2.74 4.97 0.57
C PRO A 296 -3.79 4.43 -0.40
N THR A 297 -3.95 3.11 -0.47
CA THR A 297 -4.93 2.44 -1.33
C THR A 297 -6.30 2.24 -0.65
N ASP A 298 -6.40 2.28 0.69
CA ASP A 298 -7.65 2.14 1.45
C ASP A 298 -7.59 2.96 2.74
N THR A 299 -8.18 4.16 2.68
CA THR A 299 -8.10 5.17 3.76
C THR A 299 -8.77 4.73 5.06
N ARG A 300 -9.61 3.69 5.02
CA ARG A 300 -10.28 3.10 6.19
C ARG A 300 -9.36 2.22 7.02
N LYS A 301 -8.22 1.82 6.46
CA LYS A 301 -7.20 1.00 7.14
C LYS A 301 -6.04 1.88 7.58
N ARG A 302 -5.50 1.58 8.75
CA ARG A 302 -4.32 2.25 9.29
C ARG A 302 -3.08 1.38 9.13
N LEU A 303 -1.95 2.01 8.85
CA LEU A 303 -0.64 1.38 8.85
C LEU A 303 -0.24 1.01 10.28
N MET A 304 0.19 -0.24 10.47
CA MET A 304 0.57 -0.78 11.77
C MET A 304 2.05 -0.53 12.04
N PRO A 305 2.46 -0.15 13.26
CA PRO A 305 3.88 0.02 13.59
C PRO A 305 4.61 -1.33 13.52
N MET A 306 5.82 -1.33 12.97
CA MET A 306 6.65 -2.52 12.91
C MET A 306 7.11 -2.95 14.30
N THR A 307 6.88 -4.22 14.60
CA THR A 307 7.42 -4.90 15.78
C THR A 307 8.61 -5.77 15.38
N GLU A 308 9.41 -6.14 16.37
CA GLU A 308 10.51 -7.09 16.20
C GLU A 308 10.03 -8.44 15.63
N TYR A 309 8.87 -8.93 16.08
CA TYR A 309 8.24 -10.13 15.52
C TYR A 309 8.02 -10.03 14.01
N ILE A 310 7.47 -8.89 13.55
CA ILE A 310 7.20 -8.65 12.13
C ILE A 310 8.50 -8.63 11.32
N LEU A 311 9.53 -7.94 11.83
CA LEU A 311 10.85 -7.91 11.20
C LEU A 311 11.43 -9.33 11.09
N ASN A 312 11.45 -10.08 12.19
CA ASN A 312 12.05 -11.41 12.24
C ASN A 312 11.34 -12.38 11.28
N LYS A 313 10.00 -12.42 11.31
CA LYS A 313 9.19 -13.33 10.50
C LYS A 313 9.20 -12.98 9.02
N TYR A 314 9.02 -11.70 8.68
CA TYR A 314 8.75 -11.30 7.30
C TYR A 314 9.95 -10.75 6.54
N VAL A 315 11.03 -10.36 7.24
CA VAL A 315 12.27 -9.87 6.63
C VAL A 315 13.41 -10.85 6.85
N ILE A 316 13.77 -11.15 8.11
CA ILE A 316 14.98 -11.92 8.42
C ILE A 316 14.86 -13.38 7.99
N GLN A 317 13.80 -14.08 8.40
CA GLN A 317 13.59 -15.49 8.01
C GLN A 317 13.52 -15.66 6.49
N LYS A 318 12.87 -14.73 5.78
CA LYS A 318 12.83 -14.74 4.32
C LYS A 318 14.19 -14.48 3.66
N LYS A 319 15.02 -13.64 4.26
CA LYS A 319 16.38 -13.38 3.78
C LYS A 319 17.26 -14.62 3.94
N ILE A 320 17.12 -15.34 5.05
CA ILE A 320 17.82 -16.60 5.30
C ILE A 320 17.36 -17.67 4.29
N ALA A 321 16.04 -17.84 4.11
CA ALA A 321 15.47 -18.83 3.18
C ALA A 321 15.80 -18.59 1.70
N LYS A 322 16.28 -17.39 1.34
CA LYS A 322 16.68 -17.02 -0.02
C LYS A 322 18.20 -17.09 -0.25
N LYS A 323 18.99 -17.34 0.80
CA LYS A 323 20.44 -17.49 0.65
C LYS A 323 20.70 -18.87 0.02
N PRO A 324 21.36 -18.93 -1.15
CA PRO A 324 21.57 -20.17 -1.90
C PRO A 324 22.45 -21.16 -1.16
#